data_AF-A0A6G8PVJ2-F1
#
_entry.id   AF-A0A6G8PVJ2-F1
#
_cell.length_a   1.000
_cell.length_b   1.000
_cell.length_c   1.000
_cell.angle_alpha   90.00
_cell.angle_beta   90.00
_cell.angle_gamma   90.00
#
_symmetry.space_group_name_H-M   'P 1'
#
loop_
_entity.id
_entity.type
_entity.pdbx_description
1 polymer ?
#
loop_
_entity_poly.entity_id
_entity_poly.type
_entity_poly.pdbx_seq_one_letter_code
_entity_poly.pdbx_strand_id
1 'polypeptide(L)'
;MRNCLIALAGRKRLAEVFGYRFVGGGELSDHSVGNIIIAALSDIAGGFCEGVEQAGHFLRVKGRVFPAAVESLTLVAHYADGTSARGESAVHEAGKLIQRVTVEPECAPAPAGVVEAVEGRTWSC
;
A
#
# COMPACT_ATOMS: atom_id res chain seq x y z
N MET A 1 1.57 2.31 0.04
CA MET A 1 2.71 1.44 0.42
C MET A 1 4.07 2.00 -0.01
N ARG A 2 4.36 2.11 -1.32
CA ARG A 2 5.65 2.60 -1.87
C ARG A 2 6.22 3.83 -1.17
N ASN A 3 5.42 4.88 -0.97
CA ASN A 3 5.87 6.13 -0.36
C ASN A 3 6.36 5.93 1.09
N CYS A 4 5.77 5.01 1.85
CA CYS A 4 6.22 4.69 3.21
C CYS A 4 7.62 4.03 3.18
N LEU A 5 7.84 3.12 2.23
CA LEU A 5 9.15 2.49 2.04
C LEU A 5 10.22 3.51 1.66
N ILE A 6 9.90 4.45 0.76
CA ILE A 6 10.80 5.55 0.36
C ILE A 6 11.13 6.44 1.57
N ALA A 7 10.11 6.82 2.35
CA ALA A 7 10.29 7.72 3.50
C ALA A 7 11.21 7.16 4.58
N LEU A 8 11.21 5.83 4.76
CA LEU A 8 12.05 5.16 5.76
C LEU A 8 13.36 4.61 5.18
N ALA A 9 13.60 4.72 3.87
CA ALA A 9 14.74 4.10 3.22
C ALA A 9 16.09 4.59 3.74
N GLY A 10 16.97 3.66 4.13
CA GLY A 10 18.36 3.95 4.48
C GLY A 10 19.26 4.19 3.25
N ARG A 11 18.83 3.75 2.06
CA ARG A 11 19.59 3.85 0.80
C ARG A 11 19.02 4.94 -0.11
N LYS A 12 19.52 6.17 -0.01
CA LYS A 12 19.03 7.34 -0.78
C LYS A 12 18.90 7.12 -2.29
N ARG A 13 19.97 6.66 -2.96
CA ARG A 13 19.93 6.39 -4.42
C ARG A 13 18.88 5.35 -4.82
N LEU A 14 18.68 4.33 -4.00
CA LEU A 14 17.68 3.30 -4.29
C LEU A 14 16.26 3.82 -4.02
N ALA A 15 16.10 4.69 -3.02
CA ALA A 15 14.85 5.38 -2.77
C ALA A 15 14.45 6.30 -3.95
N GLU A 16 15.41 6.99 -4.56
CA GLU A 16 15.20 7.76 -5.79
C GLU A 16 14.72 6.87 -6.94
N VAL A 17 15.32 5.69 -7.14
CA VAL A 17 14.87 4.71 -8.14
C VAL A 17 13.46 4.21 -7.84
N PHE A 18 13.14 3.90 -6.58
CA PHE A 18 11.78 3.50 -6.20
C PHE A 18 10.75 4.61 -6.39
N GLY A 19 11.16 5.87 -6.23
CA GLY A 19 10.33 7.05 -6.47
C GLY A 19 10.18 7.41 -7.94
N TYR A 20 11.00 6.84 -8.82
CA TYR A 20 10.96 7.15 -10.24
C TYR A 20 9.64 6.68 -10.89
N ARG A 21 9.11 7.54 -11.74
CA ARG A 21 7.97 7.30 -12.60
C ARG A 21 8.43 7.53 -14.04
N PHE A 22 8.17 6.56 -14.90
CA PHE A 22 8.52 6.68 -16.32
C PHE A 22 7.75 7.84 -16.96
N VAL A 23 8.48 8.69 -17.67
CA VAL A 23 7.95 9.82 -18.45
C VAL A 23 8.16 9.52 -19.92
N GLY A 24 7.16 9.79 -20.77
CA GLY A 24 7.27 9.62 -22.22
C GLY A 24 6.00 9.03 -22.86
N GLY A 25 6.13 8.48 -24.07
CA GLY A 25 5.03 7.88 -24.85
C GLY A 25 5.30 6.42 -25.23
N GLY A 26 5.56 5.54 -24.25
CA GLY A 26 5.77 4.11 -24.45
C GLY A 26 4.93 3.26 -23.49
N GLU A 27 5.06 1.94 -23.56
CA GLU A 27 4.26 1.00 -22.76
C GLU A 27 4.43 1.17 -21.24
N LEU A 28 5.58 1.68 -20.81
CA LEU A 28 5.85 1.95 -19.40
C LEU A 28 5.47 3.36 -18.96
N SER A 29 4.92 4.20 -19.84
CA SER A 29 4.53 5.56 -19.50
C SER A 29 3.58 5.59 -18.30
N ASP A 30 3.86 6.48 -17.35
CA ASP A 30 3.13 6.62 -16.09
C ASP A 30 3.22 5.41 -15.12
N HIS A 31 4.06 4.42 -15.41
CA HIS A 31 4.35 3.38 -14.42
C HIS A 31 5.40 3.84 -13.41
N SER A 32 5.18 3.50 -12.14
CA SER A 32 6.16 3.68 -11.07
C SER A 32 7.10 2.48 -10.99
N VAL A 33 8.40 2.72 -11.06
CA VAL A 33 9.43 1.67 -10.91
C VAL A 33 9.29 0.98 -9.55
N GLY A 34 9.09 1.73 -8.47
CA GLY A 34 8.88 1.15 -7.15
C GLY A 34 7.67 0.21 -7.09
N ASN A 35 6.55 0.52 -7.77
CA ASN A 35 5.39 -0.36 -7.79
C ASN A 35 5.68 -1.65 -8.57
N ILE A 36 6.39 -1.55 -9.70
CA ILE A 36 6.80 -2.72 -10.48
C ILE A 36 7.72 -3.62 -9.64
N ILE A 37 8.70 -3.03 -8.94
CA ILE A 37 9.61 -3.80 -8.07
C ILE A 37 8.83 -4.48 -6.94
N ILE A 38 7.90 -3.77 -6.28
CA ILE A 38 7.07 -4.36 -5.22
C ILE A 38 6.21 -5.51 -5.75
N ALA A 39 5.61 -5.36 -6.93
CA ALA A 39 4.83 -6.41 -7.56
C ALA A 39 5.69 -7.65 -7.86
N ALA A 40 6.88 -7.46 -8.45
CA ALA A 40 7.82 -8.54 -8.73
C ALA A 40 8.30 -9.24 -7.45
N LEU A 41 8.64 -8.48 -6.41
CA LEU A 41 9.04 -9.05 -5.11
C LEU A 41 7.90 -9.83 -4.45
N SER A 42 6.66 -9.36 -4.60
CA SER A 42 5.48 -10.06 -4.07
C SER A 42 5.25 -11.39 -4.78
N ASP A 43 5.40 -11.43 -6.10
CA ASP A 43 5.27 -12.65 -6.91
C ASP A 43 6.36 -13.67 -6.55
N ILE A 44 7.62 -13.23 -6.44
CA ILE A 44 8.76 -14.07 -6.06
C ILE A 44 8.61 -14.60 -4.63
N ALA A 45 8.13 -13.78 -3.70
CA ALA A 45 8.03 -14.13 -2.29
C ALA A 45 6.75 -14.90 -1.94
N GLY A 46 5.83 -15.09 -2.89
CA GLY A 46 4.59 -15.85 -2.71
C GLY A 46 3.46 -15.08 -2.02
N GLY A 47 3.56 -13.75 -1.93
CA GLY A 47 2.54 -12.91 -1.30
C GLY A 47 2.92 -11.43 -1.19
N PHE A 48 1.90 -10.57 -1.07
CA PHE A 48 2.09 -9.12 -1.02
C PHE A 48 2.79 -8.66 0.27
N CYS A 49 2.51 -9.31 1.40
CA CYS A 49 3.15 -8.98 2.68
C CYS A 49 4.66 -9.25 2.62
N GLU A 50 5.01 -10.43 2.12
CA GLU A 50 6.37 -10.91 1.98
C GLU A 50 7.13 -10.02 0.97
N GLY A 51 6.48 -9.63 -0.13
CA GLY A 51 7.05 -8.69 -1.09
C GLY A 51 7.37 -7.32 -0.51
N VAL A 52 6.48 -6.78 0.34
CA VAL A 52 6.71 -5.50 1.04
C VAL A 52 7.86 -5.62 2.04
N GLU A 53 7.95 -6.74 2.77
CA GLU A 53 9.06 -7.01 3.69
C GLU A 53 10.40 -7.08 2.94
N GLN A 54 10.46 -7.83 1.84
CA GLN A 54 11.64 -7.89 0.97
C GLN A 54 12.03 -6.53 0.41
N ALA A 55 11.05 -5.72 -0.02
CA ALA A 55 11.30 -4.36 -0.48
C ALA A 55 11.89 -3.48 0.64
N GLY A 56 11.40 -3.64 1.87
CA GLY A 56 11.93 -3.00 3.07
C GLY A 56 13.40 -3.36 3.33
N HIS A 57 13.73 -4.65 3.27
CA HIS A 57 15.11 -5.13 3.39
C HIS A 57 16.02 -4.59 2.28
N PHE A 58 15.54 -4.61 1.04
CA PHE A 58 16.29 -4.12 -0.13
C PHE A 58 16.65 -2.63 0.00
N LEU A 59 15.70 -1.82 0.48
CA LEU A 59 15.88 -0.38 0.75
C LEU A 59 16.60 -0.06 2.07
N ARG A 60 16.83 -1.07 2.92
CA ARG A 60 17.33 -0.92 4.31
C ARG A 60 16.51 0.11 5.09
N VAL A 61 15.19 -0.09 5.14
CA VAL A 61 14.29 0.83 5.83
C VAL A 61 14.60 0.91 7.34
N LYS A 62 14.53 2.11 7.92
CA LYS A 62 14.63 2.32 9.36
C LYS A 62 13.24 2.19 9.99
N GLY A 63 12.96 1.03 10.59
CA GLY A 63 11.65 0.68 11.13
C GLY A 63 10.99 -0.45 10.33
N ARG A 64 9.68 -0.64 10.51
CA ARG A 64 8.90 -1.66 9.79
C ARG A 64 7.75 -0.98 9.04
N VAL A 65 7.46 -1.51 7.87
CA VAL A 65 6.34 -1.09 7.02
C VAL A 65 5.46 -2.29 6.82
N PHE A 66 4.20 -2.19 7.24
CA PHE A 66 3.23 -3.28 7.10
C PHE A 66 2.08 -2.86 6.17
N PRO A 67 1.59 -3.78 5.33
CA PRO A 67 0.31 -3.57 4.65
C PRO A 67 -0.85 -3.63 5.66
N ALA A 68 -2.00 -3.08 5.28
CA ALA A 68 -3.17 -3.02 6.16
C ALA A 68 -3.85 -4.40 6.34
N ALA A 69 -3.75 -5.26 5.33
CA ALA A 69 -4.31 -6.61 5.32
C ALA A 69 -3.35 -7.56 4.61
N VAL A 70 -3.51 -8.87 4.86
CA VAL A 70 -2.72 -9.91 4.20
C VAL A 70 -3.07 -10.09 2.72
N GLU A 71 -4.28 -9.70 2.36
CA GLU A 71 -4.83 -9.79 1.00
C GLU A 71 -5.25 -8.42 0.47
N SER A 72 -5.53 -8.36 -0.84
CA SER A 72 -5.95 -7.12 -1.49
C SER A 72 -7.36 -6.72 -1.03
N LEU A 73 -7.50 -5.48 -0.57
CA LEU A 73 -8.77 -4.89 -0.19
C LEU A 73 -9.31 -3.99 -1.30
N THR A 74 -10.61 -4.09 -1.56
CA THR A 74 -11.35 -3.14 -2.39
C THR A 74 -12.10 -2.16 -1.50
N LEU A 75 -11.81 -0.86 -1.63
CA LEU A 75 -12.56 0.18 -0.94
C LEU A 75 -13.96 0.31 -1.55
N VAL A 76 -14.99 0.34 -0.70
CA VAL A 76 -16.37 0.58 -1.11
C VAL A 76 -16.90 1.81 -0.37
N ALA A 77 -17.29 2.85 -1.11
CA ALA A 77 -17.94 4.01 -0.55
C ALA A 77 -19.45 3.92 -0.77
N HIS A 78 -20.22 4.18 0.29
CA HIS A 78 -21.67 4.32 0.27
C HIS A 78 -21.99 5.80 0.43
N TYR A 79 -22.73 6.37 -0.50
CA TYR A 79 -23.02 7.80 -0.56
C TYR A 79 -24.36 8.15 0.08
N ALA A 80 -24.53 9.42 0.47
CA ALA A 80 -25.74 9.91 1.10
C ALA A 80 -27.00 9.81 0.20
N ASP A 81 -26.82 9.73 -1.12
CA ASP A 81 -27.89 9.54 -2.10
C ASP A 81 -28.32 8.06 -2.27
N GLY A 82 -27.73 7.15 -1.49
CA GLY A 82 -27.99 5.70 -1.54
C GLY A 82 -27.20 4.95 -2.61
N THR A 83 -26.40 5.62 -3.43
CA THR A 83 -25.53 4.96 -4.41
C THR A 83 -24.21 4.49 -3.78
N SER A 84 -23.45 3.64 -4.48
CA SER A 84 -22.13 3.17 -4.02
C SER A 84 -21.11 3.15 -5.15
N ALA A 85 -19.83 3.33 -4.81
CA ALA A 85 -18.69 3.11 -5.72
C ALA A 85 -17.71 2.11 -5.13
N ARG A 86 -17.06 1.32 -5.99
CA ARG A 86 -16.09 0.29 -5.63
C ARG A 86 -14.74 0.60 -6.29
N GLY A 87 -13.66 0.51 -5.52
CA GLY A 87 -12.31 0.85 -5.93
C GLY A 87 -11.95 2.31 -5.63
N GLU A 88 -10.70 2.54 -5.21
CA GLU A 88 -10.22 3.85 -4.77
C GLU A 88 -10.40 4.95 -5.84
N SER A 89 -10.06 4.66 -7.10
CA SER A 89 -10.22 5.62 -8.19
C SER A 89 -11.69 6.02 -8.41
N ALA A 90 -12.60 5.06 -8.45
CA ALA A 90 -14.03 5.34 -8.65
C ALA A 90 -14.64 6.09 -7.47
N VAL A 91 -14.18 5.80 -6.24
CA VAL A 91 -14.58 6.55 -5.05
C VAL A 91 -14.11 8.00 -5.12
N HIS A 92 -12.88 8.23 -5.59
CA HIS A 92 -12.32 9.58 -5.75
C HIS A 92 -13.03 10.38 -6.84
N GLU A 93 -13.30 9.76 -7.99
CA GLU A 93 -13.90 10.42 -9.16
C GLU A 93 -15.39 10.76 -8.96
N ALA A 94 -16.11 10.04 -8.09
CA ALA A 94 -17.55 10.24 -7.92
C ALA A 94 -17.90 11.65 -7.38
N GLY A 95 -17.05 12.27 -6.57
CA GLY A 95 -17.28 13.62 -6.03
C GLY A 95 -18.55 13.77 -5.17
N LYS A 96 -19.11 12.66 -4.68
CA LYS A 96 -20.34 12.63 -3.88
C LYS A 96 -20.06 12.67 -2.38
N LEU A 97 -21.04 13.09 -1.58
CA LEU A 97 -20.96 13.05 -0.12
C LEU A 97 -20.98 11.58 0.35
N ILE A 98 -19.85 11.15 0.94
CA ILE A 98 -19.70 9.81 1.51
C ILE A 98 -20.46 9.73 2.84
N GLN A 99 -21.34 8.74 2.97
CA GLN A 99 -22.03 8.43 4.21
C GLN A 99 -21.22 7.45 5.07
N ARG A 100 -20.65 6.41 4.44
CA ARG A 100 -19.77 5.43 5.11
C ARG A 100 -18.84 4.76 4.10
N VAL A 101 -17.75 4.20 4.60
CA VAL A 101 -16.83 3.35 3.83
C VAL A 101 -16.76 1.95 4.42
N THR A 102 -16.64 0.95 3.56
CA THR A 102 -16.34 -0.44 3.91
C THR A 102 -15.21 -0.96 3.03
N VAL A 103 -14.69 -2.13 3.36
CA VAL A 103 -13.69 -2.83 2.55
C VAL A 103 -14.20 -4.21 2.19
N GLU A 104 -13.80 -4.71 1.04
CA GLU A 104 -14.08 -6.08 0.62
C GLU A 104 -12.75 -6.82 0.36
N PRO A 105 -12.55 -8.01 0.97
CA PRO A 105 -13.47 -8.68 1.90
C PRO A 105 -13.54 -8.01 3.29
N GLU A 106 -14.72 -8.05 3.93
CA GLU A 106 -15.03 -7.31 5.18
C GLU A 106 -14.27 -7.80 6.43
N CYS A 107 -13.58 -8.94 6.33
CA CYS A 107 -12.85 -9.56 7.45
C CYS A 107 -11.43 -9.97 7.05
N ALA A 108 -10.79 -9.25 6.12
CA ALA A 108 -9.41 -9.55 5.74
C ALA A 108 -8.50 -9.47 6.98
N PRO A 109 -7.68 -10.50 7.25
CA PRO A 109 -6.81 -10.50 8.42
C PRO A 109 -5.77 -9.37 8.33
N ALA A 110 -5.53 -8.70 9.46
CA ALA A 110 -4.34 -7.86 9.60
C ALA A 110 -3.09 -8.76 9.67
N PRO A 111 -1.94 -8.35 9.10
CA PRO A 111 -0.70 -9.08 9.28
C PRO A 111 -0.33 -9.18 10.77
N ALA A 112 0.16 -10.32 11.22
CA ALA A 112 0.48 -10.56 12.64
C ALA A 112 1.39 -9.47 13.24
N GLY A 113 2.40 -9.03 12.48
CA GLY A 113 3.30 -7.97 12.91
C GLY A 113 2.63 -6.60 13.13
N VAL A 114 1.46 -6.34 12.53
CA VAL A 114 0.64 -5.15 12.82
C VAL A 114 0.00 -5.28 14.18
N VAL A 115 -0.64 -6.42 14.46
CA VAL A 115 -1.31 -6.69 15.75
C VAL A 115 -0.30 -6.62 16.89
N GLU A 116 0.82 -7.33 16.76
CA GLU A 116 1.93 -7.29 17.72
C GLU A 116 2.44 -5.86 17.95
N ALA A 117 2.60 -5.09 16.87
CA ALA A 117 3.09 -3.72 16.97
C ALA A 117 2.09 -2.74 17.59
N VAL A 118 0.79 -3.06 17.59
CA VAL A 118 -0.24 -2.25 18.24
C VAL A 118 -0.38 -2.64 19.71
N GLU A 119 -0.42 -3.94 20.01
CA GLU A 119 -0.58 -4.46 21.37
C GLU A 119 0.68 -4.26 22.23
N GLY A 120 1.87 -4.36 21.63
CA GLY A 120 3.15 -4.20 22.32
C GLY A 120 3.52 -2.76 22.70
N ARG A 121 2.71 -1.74 22.34
CA ARG A 121 3.00 -0.35 22.67
C ARG A 121 2.40 0.07 24.00
N THR A 122 3.25 0.13 25.03
CA THR A 122 3.05 1.07 26.15
C THR A 122 3.40 2.47 25.62
N TRP A 123 2.39 3.28 25.38
CA TRP A 123 2.58 4.69 25.03
C TRP A 123 3.14 5.41 26.27
N SER A 124 4.46 5.65 26.31
CA SER A 124 5.01 6.67 27.19
C SER A 124 4.71 8.01 26.53
N CYS A 125 3.83 8.79 27.16
CA CYS A 125 3.76 10.23 26.92
C CYS A 125 5.08 10.90 27.29
#